data_AF-A0A7S1FT69-F1
#
_entry.id   AF-A0A7S1FT69-F1
#
_cell.length_a   1.000
_cell.length_b   1.000
_cell.length_c   1.000
_cell.angle_alpha   90.00
_cell.angle_beta   90.00
_cell.angle_gamma   90.00
#
_symmetry.space_group_name_H-M   'P 1'
#
loop_
_entity.id
_entity.type
_entity.pdbx_description
1 polymer ?
#
loop_
_entity_poly.entity_id
_entity_poly.type
_entity_poly.pdbx_seq_one_letter_code
_entity_poly.pdbx_strand_id
1 'polypeptide(L)'
;KNDLVSPSLAPKPDDVSVSSVEVSDTDASSTDSSSGGDDSSSSQESDSDSSSSDESSEDEVTIARHLAEKKAAAGRKAAEALAAAAAWRPSTEKKKVTIKSSPGTDGAQMLSKGTPFKRVDDQYWGGVAEKDGGAMADNSYGGTYGDAGYGSLASTKLLAVRGKDFKHEKTKRKRSYNGFARAGGAISTDSFS
;
A
#
# COMPACT_ATOMS: atom_id res chain seq x y z
N LYS A 1 -52.31 50.49 -13.36
CA LYS A 1 -53.45 49.55 -13.42
C LYS A 1 -52.83 48.16 -13.49
N ASN A 2 -52.21 47.66 -12.43
CA ASN A 2 -52.83 47.08 -11.21
C ASN A 2 -53.72 45.90 -11.65
N ASP A 3 -53.50 44.64 -11.27
CA ASP A 3 -53.17 44.15 -9.94
C ASP A 3 -52.40 42.83 -9.91
N LEU A 4 -51.71 42.64 -8.80
CA LEU A 4 -51.20 41.39 -8.24
C LEU A 4 -52.33 40.37 -8.02
N VAL A 5 -52.08 39.09 -8.30
CA VAL A 5 -52.81 37.99 -7.63
C VAL A 5 -51.84 36.83 -7.38
N SER A 6 -51.35 36.77 -6.13
CA SER A 6 -51.08 35.52 -5.44
C SER A 6 -52.37 35.08 -4.74
N PRO A 7 -52.61 33.77 -4.62
CA PRO A 7 -53.01 33.25 -3.33
C PRO A 7 -52.21 32.00 -2.94
N SER A 8 -51.74 32.01 -1.70
CA SER A 8 -51.24 30.86 -0.96
C SER A 8 -52.35 29.83 -0.78
N LEU A 9 -52.04 28.54 -0.84
CA LEU A 9 -52.68 27.54 0.01
C LEU A 9 -51.82 26.27 0.05
N ALA A 10 -51.22 26.02 1.21
CA ALA A 10 -50.57 24.76 1.54
C ALA A 10 -51.62 23.69 1.89
N PRO A 11 -51.48 22.44 1.42
CA PRO A 11 -52.09 21.30 2.08
C PRO A 11 -51.10 20.60 3.02
N LYS A 12 -51.61 20.26 4.20
CA LYS A 12 -50.96 19.59 5.34
C LYS A 12 -50.65 18.10 5.02
N PRO A 13 -49.72 17.48 5.79
CA PRO A 13 -49.28 16.09 5.55
C PRO A 13 -50.36 15.06 5.89
N ASP A 14 -50.52 14.09 4.99
CA ASP A 14 -51.34 12.90 5.20
C ASP A 14 -50.60 11.89 6.10
N ASP A 15 -51.31 11.49 7.15
CA ASP A 15 -50.95 10.52 8.17
C ASP A 15 -51.09 9.11 7.58
N VAL A 16 -49.98 8.50 7.14
CA VAL A 16 -49.94 7.08 6.78
C VAL A 16 -49.44 6.27 7.96
N SER A 17 -50.41 5.80 8.75
CA SER A 17 -50.24 4.77 9.77
C SER A 17 -49.61 3.51 9.15
N VAL A 18 -48.32 3.28 9.42
CA VAL A 18 -47.65 2.01 9.14
C VAL A 18 -47.91 1.06 10.30
N SER A 19 -48.69 0.03 10.02
CA SER A 19 -48.95 -1.09 10.93
C SER A 19 -47.66 -1.82 11.28
N SER A 20 -47.37 -1.91 12.59
CA SER A 20 -46.29 -2.68 13.19
C SER A 20 -46.41 -4.15 12.79
N VAL A 21 -45.40 -4.67 12.08
CA VAL A 21 -45.28 -6.08 11.74
C VAL A 21 -44.51 -6.75 12.88
N GLU A 22 -45.19 -7.59 13.64
CA GLU A 22 -44.63 -8.44 14.69
C GLU A 22 -43.59 -9.39 14.06
N VAL A 23 -42.31 -9.19 14.41
CA VAL A 23 -41.23 -10.13 14.09
C VAL A 23 -41.14 -11.16 15.21
N SER A 24 -41.35 -12.42 14.85
CA SER A 24 -41.26 -13.55 15.77
C SER A 24 -39.81 -13.81 16.15
N ASP A 25 -39.49 -13.72 17.44
CA ASP A 25 -38.24 -14.15 18.05
C ASP A 25 -38.00 -15.64 17.77
N THR A 26 -36.98 -15.94 16.95
CA THR A 26 -36.42 -17.28 16.83
C THR A 26 -35.18 -17.37 17.71
N ASP A 27 -35.32 -18.11 18.81
CA ASP A 27 -34.25 -18.49 19.73
C ASP A 27 -33.21 -19.37 19.01
N ALA A 28 -32.01 -18.84 18.83
CA ALA A 28 -30.85 -19.56 18.34
C ALA A 28 -29.80 -19.59 19.46
N SER A 29 -29.65 -20.76 20.06
CA SER A 29 -28.71 -21.04 21.14
C SER A 29 -27.24 -20.98 20.69
N SER A 30 -26.44 -20.26 21.48
CA SER A 30 -25.07 -20.57 21.94
C SER A 30 -23.96 -20.89 20.92
N THR A 31 -22.97 -20.00 20.78
CA THR A 31 -21.53 -20.35 20.87
C THR A 31 -20.66 -19.20 21.42
N ASP A 32 -19.81 -19.61 22.34
CA ASP A 32 -18.72 -19.00 23.11
C ASP A 32 -17.84 -17.87 22.51
N SER A 33 -17.56 -16.89 23.38
CA SER A 33 -16.32 -16.14 23.62
C SER A 33 -15.31 -15.93 22.48
N SER A 34 -15.05 -14.66 22.13
CA SER A 34 -13.91 -13.90 22.68
C SER A 34 -13.70 -12.56 21.96
N SER A 35 -13.42 -11.56 22.80
CA SER A 35 -13.11 -10.17 22.53
C SER A 35 -11.82 -9.94 21.73
N GLY A 36 -11.86 -9.03 20.76
CA GLY A 36 -10.70 -8.40 20.14
C GLY A 36 -11.15 -7.20 19.28
N GLY A 37 -10.50 -6.06 19.25
CA GLY A 37 -9.23 -5.67 19.86
C GLY A 37 -9.15 -4.15 19.94
N ASP A 38 -8.42 -3.72 20.96
CA ASP A 38 -7.97 -2.38 21.26
C ASP A 38 -7.13 -1.76 20.12
N ASP A 39 -7.44 -0.51 19.81
CA ASP A 39 -6.70 0.35 18.89
C ASP A 39 -5.49 0.93 19.64
N SER A 40 -4.37 0.21 19.60
CA SER A 40 -3.09 0.65 20.16
C SER A 40 -2.24 1.28 19.06
N SER A 41 -2.11 2.60 19.12
CA SER A 41 -1.24 3.42 18.28
C SER A 41 0.22 3.14 18.60
N SER A 42 0.90 2.45 17.69
CA SER A 42 2.32 2.12 17.81
C SER A 42 3.20 3.31 17.42
N SER A 43 3.77 4.00 18.41
CA SER A 43 4.92 4.88 18.24
C SER A 43 6.13 4.06 17.80
N GLN A 44 6.82 4.53 16.76
CA GLN A 44 8.03 3.89 16.22
C GLN A 44 9.21 4.21 17.13
N GLU A 45 9.46 3.30 18.07
CA GLU A 45 10.65 3.30 18.92
C GLU A 45 11.87 2.95 18.05
N SER A 46 12.94 3.73 18.18
CA SER A 46 14.14 3.59 17.36
C SER A 46 14.99 2.42 17.88
N ASP A 47 15.06 1.32 17.12
CA ASP A 47 15.94 0.19 17.40
C ASP A 47 17.41 0.63 17.39
N SER A 48 17.96 0.84 18.58
CA SER A 48 19.39 0.91 18.79
C SER A 48 19.87 -0.49 19.15
N ASP A 49 20.42 -1.21 18.17
CA ASP A 49 21.14 -2.46 18.38
C ASP A 49 22.36 -2.22 19.27
N SER A 50 22.17 -2.37 20.58
CA SER A 50 23.26 -2.45 21.55
C SER A 50 23.23 -3.83 22.16
N SER A 51 23.86 -4.78 21.47
CA SER A 51 24.15 -6.10 22.03
C SER A 51 25.16 -5.94 23.15
N SER A 52 24.70 -5.93 24.40
CA SER A 52 25.55 -6.10 25.57
C SER A 52 24.96 -7.22 26.42
N SER A 53 25.33 -8.45 26.09
CA SER A 53 25.35 -9.53 27.07
C SER A 53 26.49 -9.21 28.04
N ASP A 54 26.17 -8.82 29.26
CA ASP A 54 27.10 -9.00 30.37
C ASP A 54 26.30 -9.16 31.67
N GLU A 55 26.11 -10.43 32.06
CA GLU A 55 25.78 -10.83 33.42
C GLU A 55 27.02 -10.54 34.29
N SER A 56 27.03 -9.42 35.03
CA SER A 56 28.02 -9.22 36.10
C SER A 56 27.51 -8.32 37.21
N SER A 57 27.61 -8.84 38.42
CA SER A 57 27.30 -8.22 39.70
C SER A 57 27.89 -6.82 39.85
N GLU A 58 27.06 -5.87 40.26
CA GLU A 58 27.28 -4.42 40.16
C GLU A 58 28.16 -3.87 41.30
N ASP A 59 29.38 -3.40 40.97
CA ASP A 59 30.13 -2.41 41.75
C ASP A 59 29.72 -0.99 41.29
N GLU A 60 29.38 -0.07 42.20
CA GLU A 60 28.87 1.29 41.87
C GLU A 60 29.72 2.11 40.89
N VAL A 61 31.02 1.78 40.79
CA VAL A 61 32.00 2.42 39.91
C VAL A 61 31.73 2.12 38.42
N THR A 62 31.18 0.95 38.08
CA THR A 62 30.92 0.55 36.69
C THR A 62 29.68 1.24 36.12
N ILE A 63 28.64 1.42 36.95
CA ILE A 63 27.40 2.13 36.60
C ILE A 63 27.69 3.61 36.31
N ALA A 64 28.50 4.26 37.15
CA ALA A 64 28.87 5.66 36.98
C ALA A 64 29.64 5.90 35.66
N ARG A 65 30.51 4.96 35.29
CA ARG A 65 31.27 5.03 34.03
C ARG A 65 30.37 4.88 32.81
N HIS A 66 29.44 3.92 32.81
CA HIS A 66 28.51 3.71 31.70
C HIS A 66 27.58 4.92 31.48
N LEU A 67 27.11 5.55 32.56
CA LEU A 67 26.32 6.77 32.48
C LEU A 67 27.13 7.95 31.92
N ALA A 68 28.40 8.08 32.31
CA ALA A 68 29.30 9.11 31.77
C ALA A 68 29.57 8.92 30.27
N GLU A 69 29.80 7.67 29.84
CA GLU A 69 29.99 7.32 28.43
C GLU A 69 28.73 7.60 27.60
N LYS A 70 27.54 7.24 28.11
CA LYS A 70 26.25 7.54 27.47
C LYS A 70 26.00 9.05 27.33
N LYS A 71 26.31 9.83 28.37
CA LYS A 71 26.17 11.30 28.35
C LYS A 71 27.15 11.95 27.37
N ALA A 72 28.39 11.45 27.29
CA ALA A 72 29.39 11.93 26.34
C ALA A 72 28.98 11.63 24.88
N ALA A 73 28.47 10.42 24.62
CA ALA A 73 27.96 10.04 23.30
C ALA A 73 26.76 10.91 22.87
N ALA A 74 25.80 11.14 23.79
CA ALA A 74 24.67 12.01 23.53
C ALA A 74 25.10 13.47 23.27
N GLY A 75 26.09 13.98 24.00
CA GLY A 75 26.64 15.32 23.80
C GLY A 75 27.29 15.49 22.42
N ARG A 76 28.03 14.49 21.94
CA ARG A 76 28.62 14.50 20.58
C ARG A 76 27.54 14.52 19.50
N LYS A 77 26.52 13.67 19.62
CA LYS A 77 25.39 13.61 18.68
C LYS A 77 24.60 14.92 18.65
N ALA A 78 24.40 15.56 19.80
CA ALA A 78 23.72 16.85 19.89
C ALA A 78 24.53 17.98 19.23
N ALA A 79 25.85 18.00 19.43
CA ALA A 79 26.73 18.99 18.81
C ALA A 79 26.76 18.85 17.27
N GLU A 80 26.80 17.61 16.77
CA GLU A 80 26.77 17.31 15.33
C GLU A 80 25.42 17.72 14.70
N ALA A 81 24.30 17.43 15.38
CA ALA A 81 22.98 17.85 14.92
C ALA A 81 22.84 19.38 14.87
N LEU A 82 23.40 20.10 15.85
CA LEU A 82 23.40 21.57 15.87
C LEU A 82 24.25 22.14 14.73
N ALA A 83 25.42 21.55 14.46
CA ALA A 83 26.26 21.94 13.32
C ALA A 83 25.56 21.69 11.97
N ALA A 84 24.86 20.56 11.83
CA ALA A 84 24.09 20.24 10.63
C ALA A 84 22.90 21.20 10.42
N ALA A 85 22.20 21.56 11.50
CA ALA A 85 21.12 22.55 11.44
C ALA A 85 21.65 23.94 11.06
N ALA A 86 22.81 24.35 11.59
CA ALA A 86 23.45 25.61 11.22
C ALA A 86 23.94 25.64 9.77
N ALA A 87 24.32 24.49 9.21
CA ALA A 87 24.74 24.35 7.82
C ALA A 87 23.56 24.22 6.83
N TRP A 88 22.34 23.96 7.31
CA TRP A 88 21.17 23.83 6.44
C TRP A 88 20.77 25.19 5.87
N ARG A 89 20.81 25.31 4.54
CA ARG A 89 20.33 26.48 3.82
C ARG A 89 19.33 26.05 2.74
N PRO A 90 18.14 26.70 2.65
CA PRO A 90 17.21 26.43 1.58
C PRO A 90 17.83 26.81 0.24
N SER A 91 17.78 25.90 -0.73
CA SER A 91 18.28 26.16 -2.09
C SER A 91 17.43 27.26 -2.72
N THR A 92 18.05 28.42 -2.99
CA THR A 92 17.39 29.59 -3.62
C THR A 92 17.30 29.46 -5.14
N GLU A 93 17.91 28.42 -5.70
CA GLU A 93 17.92 28.18 -7.13
C GLU A 93 16.61 27.50 -7.54
N LYS A 94 15.69 28.30 -8.08
CA LYS A 94 14.57 27.79 -8.87
C LYS A 94 15.15 27.13 -10.11
N LYS A 95 15.53 25.87 -10.01
CA LYS A 95 15.86 25.03 -11.17
C LYS A 95 14.66 25.13 -12.09
N LYS A 96 14.85 25.78 -13.25
CA LYS A 96 13.88 25.72 -14.34
C LYS A 96 13.86 24.28 -14.80
N VAL A 97 12.99 23.49 -14.19
CA VAL A 97 12.68 22.16 -14.69
C VAL A 97 11.98 22.41 -16.02
N THR A 98 12.66 22.12 -17.12
CA THR A 98 12.04 22.13 -18.45
C THR A 98 11.08 20.96 -18.49
N ILE A 99 9.84 21.21 -18.07
CA ILE A 99 8.77 20.22 -18.15
C ILE A 99 8.42 20.11 -19.63
N LYS A 100 8.57 18.90 -20.20
CA LYS A 100 8.10 18.62 -21.56
C LYS A 100 6.58 18.80 -21.56
N SER A 101 6.07 19.68 -22.40
CA SER A 101 4.64 20.01 -22.48
C SER A 101 3.95 19.29 -23.64
N SER A 102 4.32 18.05 -23.94
CA SER A 102 3.70 17.24 -25.00
C SER A 102 2.54 16.40 -24.46
N PRO A 103 1.56 16.00 -25.29
CA PRO A 103 0.50 15.07 -24.90
C PRO A 103 1.09 13.79 -24.27
N GLY A 104 0.44 13.28 -23.23
CA GLY A 104 0.90 12.08 -22.51
C GLY A 104 2.10 12.27 -21.57
N THR A 105 2.63 13.48 -21.42
CA THR A 105 3.71 13.79 -20.47
C THR A 105 3.19 14.56 -19.26
N ASP A 106 3.99 14.65 -18.19
CA ASP A 106 3.63 15.36 -16.95
C ASP A 106 3.29 16.86 -17.19
N GLY A 107 3.85 17.45 -18.26
CA GLY A 107 3.54 18.82 -18.67
C GLY A 107 2.38 18.97 -19.64
N ALA A 108 1.68 17.90 -20.02
CA ALA A 108 0.55 17.96 -20.96
C ALA A 108 -0.52 18.96 -20.50
N GLN A 109 -0.67 19.14 -19.18
CA GLN A 109 -1.62 20.07 -18.58
C GLN A 109 -1.34 21.55 -18.90
N MET A 110 -0.11 21.92 -19.25
CA MET A 110 0.19 23.29 -19.70
C MET A 110 -0.51 23.63 -21.03
N LEU A 111 -0.88 22.62 -21.82
CA LEU A 111 -1.59 22.80 -23.10
C LEU A 111 -3.06 23.16 -22.89
N SER A 112 -3.68 22.68 -21.80
CA SER A 112 -5.10 22.86 -21.51
C SER A 112 -5.32 24.09 -20.63
N LYS A 113 -5.51 25.27 -21.24
CA LYS A 113 -5.85 26.49 -20.51
C LYS A 113 -7.32 26.45 -20.06
N GLY A 114 -7.57 26.65 -18.77
CA GLY A 114 -8.93 26.77 -18.21
C GLY A 114 -9.57 25.46 -17.74
N THR A 115 -8.87 24.33 -17.85
CA THR A 115 -9.28 23.08 -17.20
C THR A 115 -8.63 22.94 -15.82
N PRO A 116 -9.35 22.39 -14.81
CA PRO A 116 -8.73 22.02 -13.55
C PRO A 116 -7.51 21.10 -13.75
N PHE A 117 -6.57 21.13 -12.80
CA PHE A 117 -5.41 20.25 -12.84
C PHE A 117 -5.86 18.79 -12.88
N LYS A 118 -5.36 18.05 -13.87
CA LYS A 118 -5.67 16.63 -14.10
C LYS A 118 -4.37 15.84 -14.23
N ARG A 119 -4.08 15.00 -13.24
CA ARG A 119 -2.86 14.18 -13.22
C ARG A 119 -2.64 13.35 -14.49
N VAL A 120 -3.71 12.84 -15.06
CA VAL A 120 -3.68 11.97 -16.24
C VAL A 120 -4.34 12.68 -17.41
N ASP A 121 -3.67 12.64 -18.56
CA ASP A 121 -4.23 13.06 -19.84
C ASP A 121 -5.18 11.96 -20.36
N ASP A 122 -6.44 12.01 -19.91
CA ASP A 122 -7.47 11.00 -20.21
C ASP A 122 -7.62 10.76 -21.72
N GLN A 123 -7.48 11.80 -22.55
CA GLN A 123 -7.66 11.72 -24.00
C GLN A 123 -6.50 10.98 -24.66
N TYR A 124 -5.27 11.32 -24.27
CA TYR A 124 -4.08 10.63 -24.78
C TYR A 124 -4.05 9.16 -24.34
N TRP A 125 -4.19 8.90 -23.03
CA TRP A 125 -4.11 7.54 -22.48
C TRP A 125 -5.30 6.66 -22.86
N GLY A 126 -6.49 7.24 -23.02
CA GLY A 126 -7.64 6.53 -23.58
C GLY A 126 -7.39 6.07 -25.01
N GLY A 127 -6.83 6.94 -25.85
CA GLY A 127 -6.49 6.60 -27.23
C GLY A 127 -5.29 5.65 -27.38
N VAL A 128 -4.41 5.55 -26.38
CA VAL A 128 -3.38 4.50 -26.31
C VAL A 128 -4.01 3.18 -25.90
N ALA A 129 -4.81 3.18 -24.82
CA ALA A 129 -5.49 1.99 -24.34
C ALA A 129 -6.37 1.36 -25.43
N GLU A 130 -7.13 2.14 -26.19
CA GLU A 130 -7.96 1.62 -27.28
C GLU A 130 -7.14 0.96 -28.40
N LYS A 131 -5.97 1.53 -28.76
CA LYS A 131 -5.06 0.92 -29.75
C LYS A 131 -4.48 -0.41 -29.25
N ASP A 132 -4.20 -0.48 -27.96
CA ASP A 132 -3.66 -1.69 -27.32
C ASP A 132 -4.74 -2.76 -27.06
N GLY A 133 -5.98 -2.56 -27.54
CA GLY A 133 -7.10 -3.50 -27.43
C GLY A 133 -8.11 -3.14 -26.34
N GLY A 134 -7.87 -2.09 -25.57
CA GLY A 134 -8.79 -1.53 -24.57
C GLY A 134 -9.18 -2.56 -23.50
N ALA A 135 -10.46 -2.57 -23.15
CA ALA A 135 -11.02 -3.57 -22.23
C ALA A 135 -11.01 -5.01 -22.81
N MET A 136 -10.71 -5.17 -24.10
CA MET A 136 -10.61 -6.46 -24.80
C MET A 136 -9.15 -6.88 -25.01
N ALA A 137 -8.17 -6.12 -24.53
CA ALA A 137 -6.76 -6.50 -24.57
C ALA A 137 -6.53 -7.80 -23.79
N ASP A 138 -5.76 -8.71 -24.36
CA ASP A 138 -5.39 -9.95 -23.67
C ASP A 138 -4.40 -9.66 -22.53
N ASN A 139 -4.94 -9.57 -21.31
CA ASN A 139 -4.16 -9.42 -20.08
C ASN A 139 -3.77 -10.76 -19.47
N SER A 140 -3.91 -11.87 -20.20
CA SER A 140 -3.43 -13.16 -19.73
C SER A 140 -1.91 -13.13 -19.52
N TYR A 141 -1.43 -13.94 -18.58
CA TYR A 141 0.02 -14.08 -18.36
C TYR A 141 0.72 -14.59 -19.63
N GLY A 142 0.06 -15.43 -20.43
CA GLY A 142 0.56 -15.93 -21.71
C GLY A 142 0.72 -14.82 -22.75
N GLY A 143 -0.27 -13.94 -22.91
CA GLY A 143 -0.21 -12.79 -23.82
C GLY A 143 0.84 -11.75 -23.43
N THR A 144 1.12 -11.60 -22.12
CA THR A 144 2.03 -10.55 -21.61
C THR A 144 3.47 -11.02 -21.38
N TYR A 145 3.68 -12.24 -20.90
CA TYR A 145 4.99 -12.78 -20.51
C TYR A 145 5.40 -14.03 -21.29
N GLY A 146 4.51 -14.56 -22.14
CA GLY A 146 4.72 -15.77 -22.93
C GLY A 146 4.43 -17.06 -22.14
N ASP A 147 3.88 -18.05 -22.83
CA ASP A 147 3.52 -19.34 -22.24
C ASP A 147 4.72 -20.23 -21.88
N ALA A 148 5.88 -19.99 -22.49
CA ALA A 148 7.11 -20.73 -22.22
C ALA A 148 7.87 -20.22 -20.97
N GLY A 149 7.38 -19.15 -20.33
CA GLY A 149 8.01 -18.55 -19.17
C GLY A 149 7.90 -19.40 -17.91
N TYR A 150 8.86 -19.22 -16.98
CA TYR A 150 8.87 -19.89 -15.68
C TYR A 150 7.54 -19.68 -14.92
N GLY A 151 6.96 -18.48 -14.98
CA GLY A 151 5.70 -18.20 -14.27
C GLY A 151 4.50 -19.00 -14.79
N SER A 152 4.43 -19.22 -16.11
CA SER A 152 3.40 -20.06 -16.73
C SER A 152 3.56 -21.54 -16.30
N LEU A 153 4.79 -22.07 -16.38
CA LEU A 153 5.07 -23.43 -15.93
C LEU A 153 4.93 -23.61 -14.40
N ALA A 154 5.19 -22.57 -13.62
CA ALA A 154 4.98 -22.61 -12.18
C ALA A 154 3.48 -22.59 -11.85
N SER A 155 2.69 -21.78 -12.55
CA SER A 155 1.25 -21.71 -12.32
C SER A 155 0.57 -23.04 -12.64
N THR A 156 0.92 -23.70 -13.74
CA THR A 156 0.37 -25.03 -14.09
C THR A 156 0.63 -26.06 -12.98
N LYS A 157 1.83 -26.10 -12.41
CA LYS A 157 2.14 -26.98 -11.26
C LYS A 157 1.39 -26.60 -9.99
N LEU A 158 1.22 -25.31 -9.73
CA LEU A 158 0.49 -24.87 -8.54
C LEU A 158 -1.00 -25.15 -8.63
N LEU A 159 -1.57 -25.16 -9.83
CA LEU A 159 -2.95 -25.60 -10.05
C LEU A 159 -3.13 -27.10 -9.81
N ALA A 160 -2.10 -27.91 -10.05
CA ALA A 160 -2.15 -29.36 -9.84
C ALA A 160 -2.03 -29.78 -8.37
N VAL A 161 -1.25 -29.04 -7.56
CA VAL A 161 -1.00 -29.39 -6.15
C VAL A 161 -2.08 -28.80 -5.25
N ARG A 162 -2.73 -29.64 -4.45
CA ARG A 162 -3.76 -29.25 -3.47
C ARG A 162 -3.30 -29.52 -2.02
N GLY A 163 -3.92 -28.83 -1.06
CA GLY A 163 -3.75 -29.13 0.38
C GLY A 163 -2.38 -28.73 0.94
N LYS A 164 -1.85 -29.54 1.87
CA LYS A 164 -0.60 -29.24 2.63
C LYS A 164 0.62 -29.06 1.71
N ASP A 165 0.67 -29.81 0.62
CA ASP A 165 1.80 -29.78 -0.32
C ASP A 165 1.85 -28.51 -1.14
N PHE A 166 0.73 -27.78 -1.27
CA PHE A 166 0.67 -26.52 -2.01
C PHE A 166 1.63 -25.47 -1.43
N LYS A 167 1.73 -25.39 -0.09
CA LYS A 167 2.65 -24.45 0.57
C LYS A 167 4.10 -24.77 0.22
N HIS A 168 4.47 -26.06 0.27
CA HIS A 168 5.83 -26.51 -0.05
C HIS A 168 6.15 -26.25 -1.52
N GLU A 169 5.21 -26.58 -2.40
CA GLU A 169 5.32 -26.40 -3.84
C GLU A 169 5.44 -24.91 -4.21
N LYS A 170 4.57 -24.04 -3.68
CA LYS A 170 4.61 -22.57 -3.85
C LYS A 170 5.94 -22.01 -3.39
N THR A 171 6.41 -22.41 -2.21
CA THR A 171 7.66 -21.87 -1.67
C THR A 171 8.86 -22.35 -2.48
N LYS A 172 8.85 -23.59 -2.98
CA LYS A 172 9.87 -24.11 -3.90
C LYS A 172 9.89 -23.34 -5.21
N ARG A 173 8.74 -23.05 -5.82
CA ARG A 173 8.67 -22.31 -7.10
C ARG A 173 9.08 -20.85 -6.92
N LYS A 174 8.58 -20.19 -5.87
CA LYS A 174 9.00 -18.82 -5.54
C LYS A 174 10.53 -18.71 -5.39
N ARG A 175 11.19 -19.70 -4.78
CA ARG A 175 12.64 -19.69 -4.57
C ARG A 175 13.47 -20.04 -5.79
N SER A 176 12.93 -20.80 -6.75
CA SER A 176 13.67 -21.14 -7.98
C SER A 176 13.40 -20.18 -9.15
N TYR A 177 12.45 -19.24 -9.00
CA TYR A 177 12.33 -18.08 -9.88
C TYR A 177 13.50 -17.12 -9.57
N ASN A 178 14.36 -16.91 -10.58
CA ASN A 178 15.52 -15.99 -10.59
C ASN A 178 16.83 -16.54 -10.01
N GLY A 179 17.74 -16.98 -10.88
CA GLY A 179 19.18 -16.66 -10.87
C GLY A 179 20.07 -16.91 -9.64
N PHE A 180 19.54 -17.25 -8.47
CA PHE A 180 20.30 -17.48 -7.23
C PHE A 180 20.71 -18.95 -7.05
N ALA A 181 20.00 -19.87 -7.69
CA ALA A 181 20.47 -21.22 -7.92
C ALA A 181 21.32 -21.21 -9.19
N ARG A 182 22.60 -21.59 -9.10
CA ARG A 182 23.58 -21.59 -10.19
C ARG A 182 23.17 -22.43 -11.42
N ALA A 183 22.09 -23.21 -11.31
CA ALA A 183 21.33 -23.76 -12.42
C ALA A 183 19.90 -23.23 -12.30
N GLY A 184 19.48 -22.35 -13.20
CA GLY A 184 18.08 -21.92 -13.29
C GLY A 184 17.19 -23.16 -13.37
N GLY A 185 16.43 -23.42 -12.31
CA GLY A 185 15.70 -24.67 -12.17
C GLY A 185 14.61 -24.76 -13.22
N ALA A 186 14.86 -25.50 -14.30
CA ALA A 186 13.85 -25.79 -15.30
C ALA A 186 12.67 -26.51 -14.65
N ILE A 187 11.46 -26.02 -14.91
CA ILE A 187 10.24 -26.68 -14.45
C ILE A 187 9.88 -27.74 -15.50
N SER A 188 10.24 -29.01 -15.26
CA SER A 188 9.73 -30.13 -16.07
C SER A 188 8.29 -30.44 -15.69
N THR A 189 7.38 -30.52 -16.66
CA THR A 189 5.96 -30.86 -16.47
C THR A 189 5.72 -32.34 -16.13
N ASP A 190 6.72 -33.20 -16.36
CA ASP A 190 6.57 -34.65 -16.39
C ASP A 190 6.83 -35.31 -15.02
N SER A 191 7.07 -34.52 -13.97
CA SER A 191 7.44 -35.02 -12.63
C SER A 191 6.28 -35.64 -11.84
N PHE A 192 5.15 -35.95 -12.49
CA PHE A 192 3.96 -36.55 -11.88
C PHE A 192 3.63 -37.86 -12.60
N SER A 193 4.47 -38.88 -12.40
CA SER A 193 4.14 -40.28 -12.67
C SER A 193 4.46 -41.13 -11.46
#